data_AF-C9RE91-F1
#
_entry.id   AF-C9RE91-F1
#
_cell.length_a   1.000
_cell.length_b   1.000
_cell.length_c   1.000
_cell.angle_alpha   90.00
_cell.angle_beta   90.00
_cell.angle_gamma   90.00
#
_symmetry.space_group_name_H-M   'P 1'
#
loop_
_entity.id
_entity.type
_entity.pdbx_description
1 polymer ?
#
loop_
_entity_poly.entity_id
_entity_poly.type
_entity_poly.pdbx_seq_one_letter_code
_entity_poly.pdbx_strand_id
1 'polypeptide(L)' 'MDDILIDFDENEDVVGIEILNASKLFNVDKYDLLKNLIKFEAVVKITKDLITLNIKLCLLRKKKEIIRESVIKD' A
#
# COMPACT_ATOMS: atom_id res chain seq x y z
N MET A 1 -8.56 9.27 -3.46
CA MET A 1 -7.75 8.02 -3.45
C MET A 1 -7.52 7.47 -4.87
N ASP A 2 -7.12 8.30 -5.84
CA ASP A 2 -7.31 7.99 -7.27
C ASP A 2 -6.59 6.74 -7.80
N ASP A 3 -5.50 6.30 -7.15
CA ASP A 3 -4.70 5.13 -7.54
C ASP A 3 -4.89 3.93 -6.61
N ILE A 4 -5.91 3.96 -5.74
CA ILE A 4 -6.16 2.95 -4.71
C ILE A 4 -7.61 2.50 -4.79
N LEU A 5 -7.80 1.19 -4.94
CA LEU A 5 -9.10 0.53 -4.86
C LEU A 5 -9.17 -0.26 -3.55
N ILE A 6 -10.30 -0.15 -2.85
CA ILE A 6 -10.60 -0.95 -1.66
C ILE A 6 -11.89 -1.70 -1.95
N ASP A 7 -11.80 -3.02 -1.88
CA ASP A 7 -12.95 -3.91 -2.09
C ASP A 7 -13.56 -4.28 -0.74
N PHE A 8 -14.89 -4.20 -0.69
CA PHE A 8 -15.70 -4.56 0.46
C PHE A 8 -16.58 -5.75 0.12
N ASP A 9 -16.77 -6.64 1.09
CA ASP A 9 -17.79 -7.68 0.97
C ASP A 9 -19.19 -7.19 1.33
N GLU A 10 -20.14 -8.11 1.38
CA GLU A 10 -21.54 -7.85 1.74
C GLU A 10 -21.75 -7.38 3.19
N ASN A 11 -20.75 -7.55 4.06
CA ASN A 11 -20.77 -7.14 5.46
C ASN A 11 -20.00 -5.82 5.68
N GLU A 12 -19.58 -5.14 4.61
CA GLU A 12 -18.74 -3.94 4.66
C GLU A 12 -17.33 -4.19 5.23
N ASP A 13 -16.88 -5.45 5.24
CA ASP A 13 -15.51 -5.80 5.63
C ASP A 13 -14.55 -5.64 4.45
N VAL A 14 -13.35 -5.11 4.73
CA VAL A 14 -12.30 -4.94 3.70
C VAL A 14 -11.74 -6.31 3.31
N VAL A 15 -11.94 -6.70 2.05
CA VAL A 15 -11.47 -7.98 1.51
C VAL A 15 -10.32 -7.83 0.51
N GLY A 16 -10.12 -6.64 -0.04
CA GLY A 16 -9.08 -6.38 -1.04
C GLY A 16 -8.57 -4.94 -1.00
N ILE A 17 -7.29 -4.78 -1.33
CA ILE A 17 -6.67 -3.47 -1.59
C ILE A 17 -5.80 -3.60 -2.84
N GLU A 18 -6.06 -2.78 -3.85
CA GLU A 18 -5.23 -2.67 -5.04
C GLU A 18 -4.59 -1.28 -5.14
N ILE A 19 -3.31 -1.24 -5.51
CA ILE A 19 -2.55 0.01 -5.70
C ILE A 19 -2.03 0.06 -7.14
N LEU A 20 -2.71 0.82 -7.99
CA LEU A 20 -2.48 0.84 -9.44
C LEU A 20 -1.09 1.42 -9.80
N ASN A 21 -0.65 2.46 -9.08
CA ASN A 21 0.60 3.18 -9.34
C ASN A 21 1.60 3.10 -8.17
N ALA A 22 1.76 1.91 -7.56
CA ALA A 22 2.60 1.70 -6.38
C ALA A 22 4.04 2.26 -6.54
N SER A 23 4.67 2.11 -7.70
CA SER A 23 6.02 2.66 -7.95
C SER A 23 6.10 4.18 -7.74
N LYS A 24 5.05 4.91 -8.16
CA LYS A 24 4.98 6.36 -8.01
C LYS A 24 4.64 6.73 -6.57
N LEU A 25 3.69 6.02 -5.97
CA LEU A 25 3.26 6.24 -4.58
C LEU A 25 4.43 6.12 -3.60
N PHE A 26 5.26 5.08 -3.74
CA PHE A 26 6.37 4.80 -2.82
C PHE A 26 7.73 5.34 -3.31
N ASN A 27 7.76 5.99 -4.47
CA ASN A 27 8.98 6.45 -5.14
C ASN A 27 10.06 5.35 -5.23
N VAL A 28 9.69 4.25 -5.87
CA VAL A 28 10.52 3.05 -6.04
C VAL A 28 10.41 2.52 -7.47
N ASP A 29 11.50 1.91 -7.94
CA ASP A 29 11.55 1.31 -9.26
C ASP A 29 10.54 0.14 -9.36
N LYS A 30 9.80 0.04 -10.49
CA LYS A 30 8.87 -1.06 -10.74
C LYS A 30 9.54 -2.42 -10.60
N TYR A 31 10.80 -2.53 -11.05
CA TYR A 31 11.59 -3.75 -10.93
C TYR A 31 11.80 -4.14 -9.46
N ASP A 32 12.09 -3.17 -8.58
CA ASP A 32 12.27 -3.42 -7.15
C ASP A 32 10.97 -3.92 -6.52
N LEU A 33 9.81 -3.33 -6.88
CA LEU A 33 8.52 -3.82 -6.40
C LEU A 33 8.23 -5.27 -6.81
N LEU A 34 8.56 -5.65 -8.06
CA LEU A 34 8.25 -6.99 -8.58
C LEU A 34 9.20 -8.09 -8.10
N LYS A 35 10.45 -7.75 -7.78
CA LYS A 35 11.51 -8.74 -7.52
C LYS A 35 12.09 -8.68 -6.12
N ASN A 36 12.00 -7.53 -5.46
CA ASN A 36 12.73 -7.26 -4.23
C ASN A 36 11.81 -6.98 -3.04
N LEU A 37 10.48 -7.10 -3.18
CA LEU A 37 9.54 -6.95 -2.08
C LEU A 37 9.67 -8.10 -1.08
N ILE A 38 10.08 -7.77 0.15
CA ILE A 38 10.21 -8.71 1.26
C ILE A 38 8.93 -8.72 2.09
N LYS A 39 8.37 -7.53 2.33
CA LYS A 39 7.23 -7.34 3.21
C LYS A 39 6.33 -6.22 2.70
N PHE A 40 5.04 -6.47 2.77
CA PHE A 40 3.98 -5.50 2.53
C PHE A 40 3.07 -5.50 3.75
N GLU A 41 2.85 -4.34 4.35
CA GLU A 41 1.89 -4.15 5.43
C GLU A 41 0.97 -3.00 5.06
N ALA A 42 -0.33 -3.23 5.14
CA ALA A 42 -1.35 -2.21 4.97
C ALA A 42 -2.27 -2.20 6.19
N VAL A 43 -2.54 -1.01 6.71
CA VAL A 43 -3.48 -0.79 7.80
C VAL A 43 -4.50 0.22 7.31
N VAL A 44 -5.71 -0.27 7.07
CA VAL A 44 -6.89 0.56 6.77
C VAL A 44 -7.57 0.92 8.08
N LYS A 45 -7.96 2.19 8.23
CA LYS A 45 -8.83 2.67 9.30
C LYS A 45 -9.97 3.43 8.64
N ILE A 46 -11.18 2.97 8.87
CA ILE A 46 -12.39 3.58 8.33
C ILE A 46 -13.18 4.14 9.49
N THR A 47 -13.53 5.42 9.41
CA THR A 47 -14.54 6.07 10.25
C THR A 47 -15.66 6.59 9.36
N LYS A 48 -16.72 7.12 9.96
CA LYS A 48 -17.84 7.71 9.19
C LYS A 48 -17.40 8.87 8.28
N ASP A 49 -16.33 9.56 8.63
CA ASP A 49 -15.92 10.82 8.00
C ASP A 49 -14.58 10.71 7.27
N LEU A 50 -13.83 9.62 7.46
CA LEU A 50 -12.45 9.52 6.97
C LEU A 50 -12.03 8.07 6.75
N ILE A 51 -11.40 7.83 5.60
CA ILE A 51 -10.63 6.61 5.33
C ILE A 51 -9.16 6.96 5.43
N THR A 52 -8.41 6.22 6.25
CA THR A 52 -6.95 6.33 6.35
C THR A 52 -6.31 4.99 6.00
N LEU A 53 -5.41 5.01 5.03
CA LEU A 53 -4.62 3.86 4.62
C LEU A 53 -3.15 4.13 4.87
N ASN A 54 -2.56 3.38 5.81
CA ASN A 54 -1.12 3.40 6.07
C ASN A 54 -0.50 2.17 5.41
N ILE A 55 0.41 2.37 4.47
CA ILE A 55 1.09 1.27 3.78
C ILE A 55 2.58 1.37 4.03
N LYS A 56 3.19 0.22 4.31
CA LYS A 56 4.62 0.04 4.51
C LYS A 56 5.14 -1.07 3.61
N LEU A 57 6.17 -0.76 2.84
CA LEU A 57 6.93 -1.68 2.01
C LEU A 57 8.32 -1.88 2.60
N CYS A 58 8.79 -3.12 2.64
CA CYS A 58 10.19 -3.46 2.85
C CYS A 58 10.76 -4.11 1.59
N LEU A 59 11.82 -3.53 1.03
CA LEU A 59 12.46 -3.95 -0.21
C LEU A 59 13.93 -4.32 0.03
N LEU A 60 14.43 -5.39 -0.58
CA LEU A 60 15.85 -5.77 -0.53
C LEU A 60 16.62 -5.13 -1.69
N ARG A 61 17.40 -4.06 -1.44
CA ARG A 61 18.22 -3.42 -2.47
C ARG A 61 19.70 -3.45 -2.08
N LYS A 62 20.55 -4.02 -2.94
CA LYS A 62 22.01 -4.12 -2.70
C LYS A 62 22.35 -4.75 -1.32
N LYS A 63 21.65 -5.84 -0.97
CA LYS A 63 21.76 -6.55 0.33
C LYS A 63 21.40 -5.69 1.56
N LYS A 64 20.68 -4.60 1.38
CA LYS A 64 20.13 -3.77 2.47
C LYS A 64 18.62 -3.69 2.35
N GLU A 65 17.94 -3.69 3.49
CA GLU A 65 16.51 -3.44 3.56
C GLU A 65 16.25 -1.93 3.44
N ILE A 66 15.32 -1.57 2.56
CA ILE A 66 14.81 -0.22 2.39
C ILE A 66 13.34 -0.24 2.74
N ILE A 67 12.95 0.63 3.67
CA ILE A 67 11.57 0.81 4.07
C ILE A 67 10.98 2.03 3.36
N ARG A 68 9.77 1.88 2.81
CA ARG A 68 8.97 2.97 2.26
C ARG A 68 7.59 2.95 2.88
N GLU A 69 7.14 4.13 3.28
CA GLU A 69 5.85 4.29 3.94
C GLU A 69 5.06 5.38 3.22
N SER A 70 3.74 5.21 3.15
CA SER A 70 2.83 6.21 2.62
C SER A 70 1.54 6.18 3.41
N VAL A 71 1.02 7.37 3.69
CA VAL A 71 -0.25 7.57 4.38
C VAL A 71 -1.18 8.28 3.42
N ILE A 72 -2.27 7.61 3.05
CA ILE A 72 -3.34 8.19 2.23
C ILE A 72 -4.54 8.43 3.12
N LYS A 73 -5.21 9.57 2.88
CA LYS A 73 -6.42 10.01 3.57
C LYS A 73 -7.43 10.49 2.54
N ASP A 74 -8.69 10.17 2.75
CA ASP A 74 -9.85 10.61 1.96
C ASP A 74 -11.05 10.80 2.87
#